data_AF-A0A817TLU6-F1
#
_entry.id   AF-A0A817TLU6-F1
#
_cell.length_a   1.000
_cell.length_b   1.000
_cell.length_c   1.000
_cell.angle_alpha   90.00
_cell.angle_beta   90.00
_cell.angle_gamma   90.00
#
_symmetry.space_group_name_H-M   'P 1'
#
loop_
_entity.id
_entity.type
_entity.pdbx_description
1 polymer ?
#
loop_
_entity_poly.entity_id
_entity_poly.type
_entity_poly.pdbx_seq_one_letter_code
_entity_poly.pdbx_strand_id
1 'polypeptide(L)'
;MRVTTPITVGACIGIRETLAANRPGATNHDHYPFNQYAGKNFFDGTNYRVAIDRLDGGYQAAMDFIEWMQDYCDYEREQARSLCSFTDKWITRLNQQSPLVSYHTTKRAQLDVVRIPKQLAELKESNCDEIQKVIDRYRNRVNDIYINERFRPSRKHRRTSEFKKLFKTAHASLSAVANQLETLRSLQKKAREALRTAESACEILHLDPTATDKQLARADDVKERKREALDDIDEKIADMKVKHKSAQKVYRKRATEIFRQCESVEEERLDHIRETLLDFLETMDTSKYARKVEQIFTDIKDKVTKEQNSFDDRVFWAKSYGIENKLTKSLTLASNGDDAENDSIIIESRTNKKKIDHETEKKDRRQSIVERVADDEEASAAINSTTPAKTKVKRTKSITNTDKKTITEPSTINNTVLNQV
;
A
#
# COMPACT_ATOMS: atom_id res chain seq x y z
N MET A 1 -28.98 -35.96 -4.81
CA MET A 1 -28.07 -36.34 -3.71
C MET A 1 -27.35 -35.09 -3.23
N ARG A 2 -27.12 -34.92 -1.92
CA ARG A 2 -26.19 -33.89 -1.40
C ARG A 2 -24.92 -34.60 -0.96
N VAL A 3 -23.76 -34.14 -1.44
CA VAL A 3 -22.45 -34.63 -0.98
C VAL A 3 -21.87 -33.60 -0.03
N THR A 4 -21.71 -33.98 1.23
CA THR A 4 -21.06 -33.15 2.26
C THR A 4 -19.57 -33.49 2.32
N THR A 5 -18.70 -32.55 1.95
CA THR A 5 -17.26 -32.63 2.22
C THR A 5 -16.94 -31.95 3.56
N PRO A 6 -16.07 -32.53 4.41
CA PRO A 6 -15.73 -31.95 5.70
C PRO A 6 -14.71 -30.81 5.56
N ILE A 7 -14.93 -29.71 6.28
CA ILE A 7 -13.93 -28.64 6.44
C ILE A 7 -12.85 -29.15 7.41
N THR A 8 -11.72 -29.58 6.87
CA THR A 8 -10.58 -30.06 7.68
C THR A 8 -9.71 -28.87 8.12
N VAL A 9 -9.32 -28.86 9.41
CA VAL A 9 -8.72 -27.70 10.09
C VAL A 9 -7.31 -27.38 9.56
N GLY A 10 -7.16 -26.29 8.80
CA GLY A 10 -5.89 -25.87 8.20
C GLY A 10 -4.83 -25.30 9.18
N ALA A 11 -5.15 -25.14 10.46
CA ALA A 11 -4.30 -24.44 11.44
C ALA A 11 -2.93 -25.12 11.71
N CYS A 12 -2.76 -26.40 11.37
CA CYS A 12 -1.54 -27.16 11.69
C CYS A 12 -0.44 -27.10 10.61
N ILE A 13 -0.70 -26.56 9.42
CA ILE A 13 0.25 -26.61 8.29
C ILE A 13 1.35 -25.55 8.45
N GLY A 14 0.98 -24.27 8.60
CA GLY A 14 1.95 -23.16 8.66
C GLY A 14 2.95 -23.22 9.84
N ILE A 15 2.63 -23.98 10.90
CA ILE A 15 3.58 -24.23 12.01
C ILE A 15 4.75 -25.13 11.57
N ARG A 16 4.54 -26.04 10.60
CA ARG A 16 5.63 -26.89 10.08
C ARG A 16 6.57 -26.11 9.16
N GLU A 17 6.03 -25.27 8.29
CA GLU A 17 6.80 -24.49 7.32
C GLU A 17 7.65 -23.41 8.01
N THR A 18 7.09 -22.70 8.99
CA THR A 18 7.82 -21.72 9.81
C THR A 18 8.95 -22.34 10.66
N LEU A 19 8.85 -23.63 11.00
CA LEU A 19 9.92 -24.39 11.65
C LEU A 19 10.98 -24.92 10.66
N ALA A 20 10.65 -25.10 9.38
CA ALA A 20 11.62 -25.49 8.35
C ALA A 20 12.59 -24.34 8.04
N ALA A 21 12.05 -23.13 7.81
CA ALA A 21 12.81 -21.91 7.50
C ALA A 21 13.81 -21.44 8.59
N ASN A 22 13.79 -22.07 9.78
CA ASN A 22 14.69 -21.75 10.89
C ASN A 22 15.74 -22.84 11.19
N ARG A 23 15.87 -23.88 10.35
CA ARG A 23 16.94 -24.89 10.48
C ARG A 23 18.28 -24.37 9.95
N PRO A 24 19.38 -24.45 10.73
CA PRO A 24 20.72 -24.32 10.19
C PRO A 24 20.96 -25.41 9.13
N GLY A 25 21.22 -25.00 7.88
CA GLY A 25 21.40 -25.94 6.76
C GLY A 25 20.12 -26.33 6.01
N ALA A 26 19.02 -25.57 6.13
CA ALA A 26 17.93 -25.66 5.14
C ALA A 26 18.48 -25.32 3.74
N THR A 27 18.14 -26.14 2.73
CA THR A 27 18.55 -25.94 1.34
C THR A 27 17.54 -25.06 0.58
N ASN A 28 17.96 -24.46 -0.53
CA ASN A 28 17.29 -23.38 -1.27
C ASN A 28 15.91 -23.70 -1.90
N HIS A 29 15.19 -24.75 -1.47
CA HIS A 29 13.82 -24.98 -1.92
C HIS A 29 12.83 -23.97 -1.32
N ASP A 30 12.95 -23.70 -0.01
CA ASP A 30 12.17 -22.66 0.65
C ASP A 30 12.84 -21.30 0.38
N HIS A 31 12.12 -20.37 -0.25
CA HIS A 31 12.66 -19.10 -0.78
C HIS A 31 13.01 -18.04 0.31
N TYR A 32 13.27 -18.46 1.54
CA TYR A 32 13.57 -17.55 2.65
C TYR A 32 15.06 -17.16 2.70
N PRO A 33 15.39 -15.86 2.84
CA PRO A 33 16.78 -15.44 2.99
C PRO A 33 17.38 -15.93 4.32
N PHE A 34 18.70 -16.11 4.35
CA PHE A 34 19.42 -16.62 5.52
C PHE A 34 19.12 -15.81 6.79
N ASN A 35 18.39 -16.41 7.72
CA ASN A 35 18.10 -15.80 9.02
C ASN A 35 19.35 -15.81 9.90
N GLN A 36 20.10 -14.70 9.90
CA GLN A 36 21.27 -14.51 10.76
C GLN A 36 21.00 -14.59 12.26
N TYR A 37 19.74 -14.65 12.70
CA TYR A 37 19.32 -14.82 14.09
C TYR A 37 18.82 -16.24 14.41
N ALA A 38 18.75 -17.16 13.44
CA ALA A 38 18.39 -18.55 13.67
C ALA A 38 19.33 -19.22 14.69
N GLY A 39 18.75 -20.02 15.60
CA GLY A 39 19.49 -20.68 16.70
C GLY A 39 20.03 -19.74 17.79
N LYS A 40 19.89 -18.41 17.67
CA LYS A 40 20.38 -17.45 18.67
C LYS A 40 19.29 -17.09 19.68
N ASN A 41 19.62 -17.14 20.96
CA ASN A 41 18.74 -16.68 22.03
C ASN A 41 18.54 -15.15 21.96
N PHE A 42 17.28 -14.72 21.81
CA PHE A 42 16.85 -13.31 21.75
C PHE A 42 17.40 -12.44 22.89
N PHE A 43 17.54 -13.01 24.09
CA PHE A 43 17.97 -12.27 25.28
C PHE A 43 19.48 -12.06 25.39
N ASP A 44 20.30 -12.57 24.46
CA ASP A 44 21.75 -12.49 24.58
C ASP A 44 22.34 -11.35 23.73
N GLY A 45 23.18 -10.53 24.36
CA GLY A 45 23.97 -9.47 23.71
C GLY A 45 23.13 -8.43 22.97
N THR A 46 23.07 -8.53 21.64
CA THR A 46 22.24 -7.64 20.81
C THR A 46 21.29 -8.38 19.87
N ASN A 47 20.96 -9.65 20.16
CA ASN A 47 20.06 -10.46 19.34
C ASN A 47 18.63 -9.89 19.26
N TYR A 48 18.22 -9.05 20.22
CA TYR A 48 16.99 -8.25 20.17
C TYR A 48 16.85 -7.38 18.90
N ARG A 49 17.95 -7.14 18.17
CA ARG A 49 17.93 -6.48 16.86
C ARG A 49 17.00 -7.17 15.87
N VAL A 50 16.74 -8.47 15.98
CA VAL A 50 15.78 -9.16 15.08
C VAL A 50 14.40 -8.50 15.05
N ALA A 51 13.89 -8.02 16.20
CA ALA A 51 12.60 -7.32 16.27
C ALA A 51 12.67 -5.88 15.71
N ILE A 52 13.85 -5.24 15.81
CA ILE A 52 14.13 -3.91 15.26
C ILE A 52 14.26 -3.97 13.73
N ASP A 53 14.97 -4.97 13.23
CA ASP A 53 15.21 -5.19 11.81
C ASP A 53 13.93 -5.69 11.11
N ARG A 54 13.06 -6.47 11.80
CA ARG A 54 11.71 -6.81 11.31
C ARG A 54 10.88 -5.56 11.06
N LEU A 55 10.84 -4.62 12.02
CA LEU A 55 10.04 -3.39 11.88
C LEU A 55 10.50 -2.55 10.69
N ASP A 56 11.81 -2.35 10.51
CA ASP A 56 12.33 -1.60 9.37
C ASP A 56 12.13 -2.34 8.03
N GLY A 57 12.28 -3.68 8.01
CA GLY A 57 11.99 -4.50 6.82
C GLY A 57 10.51 -4.51 6.45
N GLY A 58 9.62 -4.44 7.45
CA GLY A 58 8.17 -4.36 7.27
C GLY A 58 7.70 -3.06 6.60
N TYR A 59 8.47 -1.97 6.73
CA TYR A 59 8.24 -0.73 5.96
C TYR A 59 8.69 -0.89 4.51
N GLN A 60 9.88 -1.45 4.27
CA GLN A 60 10.38 -1.64 2.90
C GLN A 60 9.42 -2.54 2.11
N ALA A 61 9.05 -3.70 2.65
CA ALA A 61 8.08 -4.59 2.02
C ALA A 61 6.69 -3.94 1.82
N ALA A 62 6.32 -2.95 2.63
CA ALA A 62 5.09 -2.19 2.42
C ALA A 62 5.22 -1.17 1.26
N MET A 63 6.39 -0.54 1.10
CA MET A 63 6.67 0.34 -0.04
C MET A 63 6.85 -0.43 -1.35
N ASP A 64 7.56 -1.57 -1.32
CA ASP A 64 7.70 -2.47 -2.47
C ASP A 64 6.32 -2.95 -2.98
N PHE A 65 5.39 -3.23 -2.06
CA PHE A 65 4.01 -3.60 -2.41
C PHE A 65 3.18 -2.42 -2.94
N ILE A 66 3.41 -1.20 -2.43
CA ILE A 66 2.81 0.04 -2.98
C ILE A 66 3.29 0.30 -4.40
N GLU A 67 4.58 0.08 -4.68
CA GLU A 67 5.19 0.23 -6.00
C GLU A 67 4.59 -0.82 -6.98
N TRP A 68 4.53 -2.10 -6.57
CA TRP A 68 3.90 -3.14 -7.38
C TRP A 68 2.41 -2.88 -7.70
N MET A 69 1.63 -2.38 -6.74
CA MET A 69 0.22 -2.00 -6.99
C MET A 69 0.12 -0.81 -7.95
N GLN A 70 1.05 0.14 -7.89
CA GLN A 70 1.12 1.30 -8.79
C GLN A 70 1.48 0.87 -10.21
N ASP A 71 2.49 0.02 -10.39
CA ASP A 71 2.87 -0.58 -11.68
C ASP A 71 1.69 -1.32 -12.34
N TYR A 72 0.92 -2.10 -11.56
CA TYR A 72 -0.28 -2.77 -12.07
C TYR A 72 -1.36 -1.76 -12.49
N CYS A 73 -1.60 -0.71 -11.69
CA CYS A 73 -2.57 0.33 -12.00
C CYS A 73 -2.20 1.08 -13.29
N ASP A 74 -0.92 1.42 -13.49
CA ASP A 74 -0.49 2.19 -14.65
C ASP A 74 -0.35 1.31 -15.91
N TYR A 75 -0.13 -0.01 -15.77
CA TYR A 75 -0.30 -0.99 -16.84
C TYR A 75 -1.75 -1.10 -17.34
N GLU A 76 -2.74 -1.08 -16.43
CA GLU A 76 -4.17 -1.06 -16.80
C GLU A 76 -4.57 0.26 -17.47
N ARG A 77 -4.04 1.41 -17.01
CA ARG A 77 -4.21 2.71 -17.69
C ARG A 77 -3.61 2.71 -19.10
N GLU A 78 -2.43 2.13 -19.30
CA GLU A 78 -1.80 2.08 -20.62
C GLU A 78 -2.59 1.20 -21.61
N GLN A 79 -3.21 0.12 -21.14
CA GLN A 79 -4.20 -0.61 -21.96
C GLN A 79 -5.39 0.27 -22.34
N ALA A 80 -5.95 1.04 -21.40
CA ALA A 80 -7.07 1.95 -21.69
C ALA A 80 -6.69 3.02 -22.74
N ARG A 81 -5.52 3.65 -22.61
CA ARG A 81 -4.96 4.59 -23.60
C ARG A 81 -4.75 3.95 -24.98
N SER A 82 -4.28 2.70 -25.01
CA SER A 82 -4.08 1.93 -26.24
C SER A 82 -5.41 1.65 -26.96
N LEU A 83 -6.45 1.25 -26.22
CA LEU A 83 -7.81 1.06 -26.76
C LEU A 83 -8.41 2.36 -27.31
N CYS A 84 -8.30 3.47 -26.58
CA CYS A 84 -8.70 4.81 -27.06
C CYS A 84 -7.98 5.19 -28.37
N SER A 85 -6.66 5.03 -28.40
CA SER A 85 -5.81 5.34 -29.56
C SER A 85 -6.14 4.46 -30.77
N PHE A 86 -6.48 3.19 -30.54
CA PHE A 86 -6.95 2.27 -31.57
C PHE A 86 -8.29 2.71 -32.15
N THR A 87 -9.27 3.03 -31.31
CA THR A 87 -10.58 3.54 -31.74
C THR A 87 -10.45 4.85 -32.53
N ASP A 88 -9.73 5.84 -32.01
CA ASP A 88 -9.63 7.16 -32.65
C ASP A 88 -8.90 7.10 -34.00
N LYS A 89 -7.90 6.20 -34.13
CA LYS A 89 -7.24 5.85 -35.40
C LYS A 89 -8.23 5.28 -36.43
N TRP A 90 -9.13 4.38 -36.02
CA TRP A 90 -10.10 3.77 -36.93
C TRP A 90 -11.28 4.70 -37.26
N ILE A 91 -11.76 5.51 -36.31
CA ILE A 91 -12.71 6.59 -36.57
C ILE A 91 -12.13 7.56 -37.62
N THR A 92 -10.88 7.97 -37.44
CA THR A 92 -10.18 8.86 -38.38
C THR A 92 -10.10 8.23 -39.78
N ARG A 93 -9.72 6.95 -39.89
CA ARG A 93 -9.68 6.22 -41.16
C ARG A 93 -11.06 6.09 -41.82
N LEU A 94 -12.09 5.70 -41.09
CA LEU A 94 -13.47 5.59 -41.62
C LEU A 94 -14.03 6.93 -42.07
N ASN A 95 -13.62 8.03 -41.46
CA ASN A 95 -13.98 9.37 -41.91
C ASN A 95 -13.21 9.78 -43.17
N GLN A 96 -11.89 9.54 -43.24
CA GLN A 96 -11.02 9.90 -44.37
C GLN A 96 -11.25 9.03 -45.62
N GLN A 97 -11.42 7.71 -45.48
CA GLN A 97 -11.62 6.77 -46.59
C GLN A 97 -13.06 6.78 -47.16
N SER A 98 -13.90 7.71 -46.71
CA SER A 98 -15.30 7.81 -47.11
C SER A 98 -15.63 9.19 -47.72
N PRO A 99 -15.08 9.50 -48.92
CA PRO A 99 -15.72 10.39 -49.88
C PRO A 99 -16.91 9.69 -50.60
N LEU A 100 -17.13 8.41 -50.32
CA LEU A 100 -18.31 7.65 -50.71
C LEU A 100 -19.56 8.20 -50.00
N VAL A 101 -20.27 9.10 -50.66
CA VAL A 101 -21.59 9.64 -50.25
C VAL A 101 -22.69 8.60 -50.52
N SER A 102 -22.43 7.31 -50.25
CA SER A 102 -23.25 6.17 -50.70
C SER A 102 -23.81 5.28 -49.60
N TYR A 103 -23.42 5.50 -48.34
CA TYR A 103 -24.03 4.85 -47.19
C TYR A 103 -23.87 5.71 -45.93
N HIS A 104 -24.99 6.13 -45.33
CA HIS A 104 -25.00 6.99 -44.14
C HIS A 104 -25.39 6.22 -42.87
N THR A 105 -26.37 5.34 -42.96
CA THR A 105 -26.77 4.45 -41.85
C THR A 105 -25.69 3.42 -41.57
N THR A 106 -25.18 2.73 -42.61
CA THR A 106 -24.12 1.73 -42.46
C THR A 106 -22.82 2.36 -41.93
N LYS A 107 -22.51 3.61 -42.31
CA LYS A 107 -21.31 4.32 -41.79
C LYS A 107 -21.46 4.68 -40.31
N ARG A 108 -22.66 5.07 -39.85
CA ARG A 108 -22.95 5.28 -38.43
C ARG A 108 -22.80 3.98 -37.64
N ALA A 109 -23.43 2.90 -38.11
CA ALA A 109 -23.32 1.57 -37.53
C ALA A 109 -21.85 1.10 -37.39
N GLN A 110 -21.03 1.28 -38.43
CA GLN A 110 -19.59 0.99 -38.39
C GLN A 110 -18.85 1.84 -37.35
N LEU A 111 -19.12 3.16 -37.29
CA LEU A 111 -18.49 4.07 -36.33
C LEU A 111 -18.89 3.74 -34.88
N ASP A 112 -20.13 3.32 -34.64
CA ASP A 112 -20.60 2.92 -33.31
C ASP A 112 -19.99 1.59 -32.85
N VAL A 113 -19.84 0.60 -33.73
CA VAL A 113 -19.08 -0.62 -33.43
C VAL A 113 -17.60 -0.31 -33.15
N VAL A 114 -16.99 0.61 -33.90
CA VAL A 114 -15.59 1.05 -33.67
C VAL A 114 -15.41 1.86 -32.37
N ARG A 115 -16.49 2.34 -31.74
CA ARG A 115 -16.45 3.02 -30.44
C ARG A 115 -16.44 2.08 -29.22
N ILE A 116 -16.83 0.80 -29.38
CA ILE A 116 -16.86 -0.19 -28.29
C ILE A 116 -15.54 -0.21 -27.47
N PRO A 117 -14.34 -0.28 -28.07
CA PRO A 117 -13.09 -0.33 -27.30
C PRO A 117 -12.87 0.89 -26.40
N LYS A 118 -13.39 2.06 -26.78
CA LYS A 118 -13.28 3.31 -26.02
C LYS A 118 -14.22 3.33 -24.80
N GLN A 119 -15.44 2.79 -24.94
CA GLN A 119 -16.34 2.57 -23.80
C GLN A 119 -15.80 1.51 -22.83
N LEU A 120 -15.11 0.47 -23.35
CA LEU A 120 -14.40 -0.49 -22.50
C LEU A 120 -13.17 0.13 -21.80
N ALA A 121 -12.49 1.10 -22.44
CA ALA A 121 -11.41 1.86 -21.82
C ALA A 121 -11.91 2.77 -20.69
N GLU A 122 -13.07 3.40 -20.83
CA GLU A 122 -13.73 4.18 -19.77
C GLU A 122 -14.03 3.32 -18.53
N LEU A 123 -14.42 2.05 -18.72
CA LEU A 123 -14.58 1.09 -17.62
C LEU A 123 -13.24 0.68 -16.97
N LYS A 124 -12.17 0.52 -17.75
CA LYS A 124 -10.82 0.25 -17.20
C LYS A 124 -10.27 1.43 -16.41
N GLU A 125 -10.41 2.67 -16.89
CA GLU A 125 -9.94 3.86 -16.16
C GLU A 125 -10.75 4.05 -14.85
N SER A 126 -12.06 3.82 -14.87
CA SER A 126 -12.90 3.79 -13.65
C SER A 126 -12.41 2.75 -12.63
N ASN A 127 -11.83 1.63 -13.08
CA ASN A 127 -11.24 0.63 -12.19
C ASN A 127 -9.86 1.06 -11.66
N CYS A 128 -9.05 1.72 -12.50
CA CYS A 128 -7.78 2.32 -12.08
C CYS A 128 -7.99 3.37 -10.99
N ASP A 129 -9.08 4.14 -11.06
CA ASP A 129 -9.49 5.06 -9.99
C ASP A 129 -9.98 4.35 -8.72
N GLU A 130 -10.49 3.12 -8.79
CA GLU A 130 -10.79 2.31 -7.60
C GLU A 130 -9.49 1.75 -6.98
N ILE A 131 -8.60 1.20 -7.81
CA ILE A 131 -7.27 0.70 -7.42
C ILE A 131 -6.44 1.81 -6.76
N GLN A 132 -6.38 3.01 -7.34
CA GLN A 132 -5.62 4.15 -6.80
C GLN A 132 -6.08 4.52 -5.37
N LYS A 133 -7.39 4.41 -5.09
CA LYS A 133 -7.93 4.63 -3.74
C LYS A 133 -7.48 3.54 -2.75
N VAL A 134 -7.23 2.30 -3.18
CA VAL A 134 -6.65 1.24 -2.34
C VAL A 134 -5.19 1.57 -2.03
N ILE A 135 -4.41 1.90 -3.07
CA ILE A 135 -3.00 2.31 -2.96
C ILE A 135 -2.85 3.46 -1.96
N ASP A 136 -3.67 4.51 -2.09
CA ASP A 136 -3.58 5.68 -1.21
C ASP A 136 -4.10 5.42 0.22
N ARG A 137 -5.12 4.57 0.41
CA ARG A 137 -5.51 4.08 1.75
C ARG A 137 -4.34 3.38 2.45
N TYR A 138 -3.68 2.44 1.76
CA TYR A 138 -2.58 1.68 2.33
C TYR A 138 -1.33 2.55 2.55
N ARG A 139 -0.98 3.41 1.59
CA ARG A 139 0.10 4.42 1.72
C ARG A 139 -0.09 5.32 2.94
N ASN A 140 -1.32 5.74 3.23
CA ASN A 140 -1.63 6.50 4.46
C ASN A 140 -1.45 5.66 5.73
N ARG A 141 -2.03 4.44 5.80
CA ARG A 141 -1.83 3.51 6.93
C ARG A 141 -0.34 3.26 7.22
N VAL A 142 0.46 3.04 6.18
CA VAL A 142 1.90 2.84 6.30
C VAL A 142 2.59 4.09 6.86
N ASN A 143 2.23 5.30 6.40
CA ASN A 143 2.77 6.55 6.95
C ASN A 143 2.42 6.78 8.44
N ASP A 144 1.21 6.37 8.88
CA ASP A 144 0.76 6.50 10.27
C ASP A 144 1.47 5.50 11.22
N ILE A 145 1.75 4.28 10.75
CA ILE A 145 2.59 3.30 11.46
C ILE A 145 4.04 3.81 11.53
N TYR A 146 4.58 4.27 10.40
CA TYR A 146 6.01 4.50 10.17
C TYR A 146 6.42 5.98 10.14
N ILE A 147 5.87 6.76 11.08
CA ILE A 147 6.14 8.21 11.22
C ILE A 147 7.64 8.54 11.08
N ASN A 148 7.97 9.31 10.05
CA ASN A 148 9.33 9.74 9.74
C ASN A 148 9.89 10.73 10.77
N GLU A 149 11.20 10.67 11.07
CA GLU A 149 11.85 11.73 11.85
C GLU A 149 11.85 13.03 11.02
N ARG A 150 11.01 14.01 11.42
CA ARG A 150 10.62 15.26 10.70
C ARG A 150 11.73 16.09 10.01
N PHE A 151 13.00 15.78 10.23
CA PHE A 151 14.15 16.51 9.69
C PHE A 151 15.12 15.65 8.85
N ARG A 152 14.90 14.34 8.69
CA ARG A 152 15.77 13.44 7.91
C ARG A 152 15.01 12.28 7.24
N PRO A 153 14.58 12.41 5.97
CA PRO A 153 13.91 11.34 5.22
C PRO A 153 14.75 10.04 5.07
N SER A 154 16.08 10.14 5.18
CA SER A 154 17.02 9.00 5.07
C SER A 154 17.22 8.22 6.38
N ARG A 155 16.40 8.45 7.42
CA ARG A 155 16.50 7.72 8.71
C ARG A 155 15.37 6.71 8.89
N LYS A 156 15.74 5.55 9.47
CA LYS A 156 14.84 4.58 10.10
C LYS A 156 13.78 5.28 10.96
N HIS A 157 12.55 4.80 10.87
CA HIS A 157 11.34 5.46 11.39
C HIS A 157 11.40 5.75 12.88
N ARG A 158 10.63 6.75 13.32
CA ARG A 158 10.61 7.20 14.72
C ARG A 158 10.29 6.05 15.69
N ARG A 159 9.30 5.21 15.34
CA ARG A 159 8.87 4.05 16.14
C ARG A 159 10.02 3.06 16.34
N THR A 160 10.77 2.71 15.29
CA THR A 160 11.99 1.89 15.39
C THR A 160 13.12 2.58 16.19
N SER A 161 13.32 3.88 15.97
CA SER A 161 14.28 4.74 16.69
C SER A 161 14.00 4.76 18.20
N GLU A 162 12.74 4.66 18.61
CA GLU A 162 12.30 4.58 20.01
C GLU A 162 12.48 3.17 20.60
N PHE A 163 11.99 2.10 19.95
CA PHE A 163 12.22 0.72 20.43
C PHE A 163 13.71 0.38 20.58
N LYS A 164 14.56 0.84 19.65
CA LYS A 164 16.02 0.65 19.70
C LYS A 164 16.67 1.37 20.89
N LYS A 165 16.07 2.45 21.40
CA LYS A 165 16.49 3.10 22.66
C LYS A 165 16.01 2.29 23.87
N LEU A 166 14.76 1.83 23.87
CA LEU A 166 14.18 1.03 24.96
C LEU A 166 14.99 -0.26 25.22
N PHE A 167 15.30 -1.06 24.19
CA PHE A 167 16.13 -2.26 24.37
C PHE A 167 17.55 -1.94 24.87
N LYS A 168 18.18 -0.87 24.38
CA LYS A 168 19.49 -0.43 24.89
C LYS A 168 19.43 -0.08 26.38
N THR A 169 18.44 0.71 26.79
CA THR A 169 18.25 1.12 28.19
C THR A 169 17.91 -0.08 29.09
N ALA A 170 17.15 -1.06 28.59
CA ALA A 170 16.91 -2.31 29.31
C ALA A 170 18.19 -3.14 29.47
N HIS A 171 19.00 -3.27 28.42
CA HIS A 171 20.22 -4.08 28.41
C HIS A 171 21.39 -3.44 29.18
N ALA A 172 21.44 -2.11 29.31
CA ALA A 172 22.58 -1.38 29.87
C ALA A 172 23.09 -1.90 31.22
N SER A 173 22.18 -2.19 32.16
CA SER A 173 22.54 -2.73 33.50
C SER A 173 23.13 -4.14 33.43
N LEU A 174 22.55 -5.02 32.61
CA LEU A 174 23.08 -6.37 32.39
C LEU A 174 24.47 -6.30 31.72
N SER A 175 24.62 -5.43 30.72
CA SER A 175 25.90 -5.22 30.02
C SER A 175 27.01 -4.74 30.94
N ALA A 176 26.72 -3.82 31.87
CA ALA A 176 27.71 -3.32 32.82
C ALA A 176 28.20 -4.43 33.77
N VAL A 177 27.26 -5.21 34.33
CA VAL A 177 27.56 -6.32 35.25
C VAL A 177 28.29 -7.47 34.53
N ALA A 178 27.95 -7.75 33.27
CA ALA A 178 28.66 -8.73 32.44
C ALA A 178 30.11 -8.30 32.15
N ASN A 179 30.33 -7.04 31.78
CA ASN A 179 31.68 -6.51 31.55
C ASN A 179 32.56 -6.58 32.80
N GLN A 180 32.01 -6.24 33.98
CA GLN A 180 32.72 -6.36 35.26
C GLN A 180 33.06 -7.82 35.60
N LEU A 181 32.14 -8.76 35.37
CA LEU A 181 32.38 -10.19 35.57
C LEU A 181 33.49 -10.72 34.65
N GLU A 182 33.58 -10.23 33.40
CA GLU A 182 34.65 -10.60 32.47
C GLU A 182 36.00 -9.97 32.84
N THR A 183 36.01 -8.73 33.35
CA THR A 183 37.21 -8.12 33.94
C THR A 183 37.73 -8.97 35.11
N LEU A 184 36.85 -9.42 36.01
CA LEU A 184 37.23 -10.29 37.12
C LEU A 184 37.74 -11.66 36.65
N ARG A 185 37.15 -12.28 35.62
CA ARG A 185 37.67 -13.51 35.00
C ARG A 185 39.09 -13.34 34.45
N SER A 186 39.37 -12.19 33.82
CA SER A 186 40.72 -11.85 33.33
C SER A 186 41.73 -11.72 34.49
N LEU A 187 41.31 -11.12 35.61
CA LEU A 187 42.12 -11.03 36.83
C LEU A 187 42.33 -12.41 37.49
N GLN A 188 41.29 -13.22 37.60
CA GLN A 188 41.35 -14.60 38.11
C GLN A 188 42.34 -15.46 37.31
N LYS A 189 42.34 -15.37 35.97
CA LYS A 189 43.32 -16.07 35.13
C LYS A 189 44.76 -15.67 35.49
N LYS A 190 45.03 -14.36 35.55
CA LYS A 190 46.36 -13.83 35.93
C LYS A 190 46.77 -14.21 37.35
N ALA A 191 45.81 -14.24 38.29
CA ALA A 191 46.06 -14.67 39.67
C ALA A 191 46.42 -16.15 39.75
N ARG A 192 45.74 -17.04 39.02
CA ARG A 192 46.12 -18.47 38.90
C ARG A 192 47.48 -18.67 38.24
N GLU A 193 47.80 -17.90 37.20
CA GLU A 193 49.12 -17.93 36.54
C GLU A 193 50.24 -17.45 37.49
N ALA A 194 49.98 -16.42 38.31
CA ALA A 194 50.91 -15.93 39.32
C ALA A 194 51.07 -16.88 40.52
N LEU A 195 49.98 -17.50 40.99
CA LEU A 195 50.00 -18.51 42.05
C LEU A 195 50.80 -19.74 41.58
N ARG A 196 50.51 -20.30 40.41
CA ARG A 196 51.25 -21.44 39.86
C ARG A 196 52.74 -21.15 39.71
N THR A 197 53.10 -19.94 39.28
CA THR A 197 54.51 -19.50 39.21
C THR A 197 55.16 -19.46 40.60
N ALA A 198 54.45 -18.97 41.62
CA ALA A 198 54.93 -18.96 43.01
C ALA A 198 55.02 -20.37 43.62
N GLU A 199 54.07 -21.26 43.31
CA GLU A 199 54.07 -22.66 43.74
C GLU A 199 55.28 -23.41 43.16
N SER A 200 55.53 -23.33 41.85
CA SER A 200 56.71 -23.96 41.24
C SER A 200 58.04 -23.33 41.70
N ALA A 201 58.09 -22.01 41.95
CA ALA A 201 59.28 -21.38 42.52
C ALA A 201 59.54 -21.81 43.98
N CYS A 202 58.48 -22.03 44.76
CA CYS A 202 58.54 -22.58 46.12
C CYS A 202 59.00 -24.05 46.10
N GLU A 203 58.43 -24.88 45.23
CA GLU A 203 58.81 -26.29 45.03
C GLU A 203 60.30 -26.44 44.65
N ILE A 204 60.78 -25.66 43.67
CA ILE A 204 62.20 -25.65 43.27
C ILE A 204 63.11 -25.25 44.44
N LEU A 205 62.70 -24.28 45.26
CA LEU A 205 63.51 -23.82 46.40
C LEU A 205 63.51 -24.82 47.57
N HIS A 206 62.40 -25.53 47.83
CA HIS A 206 62.34 -26.63 48.80
C HIS A 206 63.15 -27.86 48.37
N LEU A 207 63.52 -27.95 47.08
CA LEU A 207 64.41 -28.99 46.53
C LEU A 207 65.89 -28.57 46.47
N ASP A 208 66.23 -27.32 46.80
CA ASP A 208 67.60 -26.80 46.83
C ASP A 208 68.24 -27.01 48.21
N PRO A 209 69.24 -27.91 48.36
CA PRO A 209 69.89 -28.17 49.64
C PRO A 209 70.78 -27.01 50.13
N THR A 210 70.91 -25.93 49.37
CA THR A 210 71.62 -24.70 49.76
C THR A 210 70.67 -23.56 50.17
N ALA A 211 69.35 -23.75 50.06
CA ALA A 211 68.37 -22.76 50.49
C ALA A 211 68.35 -22.60 52.02
N THR A 212 68.35 -21.35 52.50
CA THR A 212 68.19 -21.06 53.93
C THR A 212 66.72 -21.02 54.35
N ASP A 213 66.43 -21.34 55.62
CA ASP A 213 65.08 -21.26 56.21
C ASP A 213 64.38 -19.93 55.94
N LYS A 214 65.15 -18.84 55.92
CA LYS A 214 64.67 -17.47 55.66
C LYS A 214 64.28 -17.24 54.19
N GLN A 215 64.86 -17.98 53.25
CA GLN A 215 64.42 -17.99 51.85
C GLN A 215 63.16 -18.85 51.68
N LEU A 216 63.13 -20.04 52.30
CA LEU A 216 61.96 -20.94 52.29
C LEU A 216 60.71 -20.26 52.85
N ALA A 217 60.79 -19.75 54.09
CA ALA A 217 59.69 -19.03 54.74
C ALA A 217 59.21 -17.80 53.93
N ARG A 218 60.10 -17.15 53.16
CA ARG A 218 59.74 -16.05 52.26
C ARG A 218 59.06 -16.53 50.98
N ALA A 219 59.42 -17.69 50.44
CA ALA A 219 58.73 -18.28 49.30
C ALA A 219 57.32 -18.75 49.69
N ASP A 220 57.18 -19.36 50.88
CA ASP A 220 55.89 -19.75 51.45
C ASP A 220 54.98 -18.55 51.73
N ASP A 221 55.50 -17.47 52.34
CA ASP A 221 54.80 -16.18 52.51
C ASP A 221 54.33 -15.57 51.18
N VAL A 222 55.19 -15.58 50.14
CA VAL A 222 54.81 -15.09 48.80
C VAL A 222 53.74 -15.97 48.16
N LYS A 223 53.84 -17.29 48.29
CA LYS A 223 52.85 -18.27 47.79
C LYS A 223 51.49 -18.06 48.44
N GLU A 224 51.43 -17.94 49.77
CA GLU A 224 50.16 -17.79 50.48
C GLU A 224 49.46 -16.47 50.12
N ARG A 225 50.20 -15.36 50.02
CA ARG A 225 49.67 -14.09 49.51
C ARG A 225 49.15 -14.15 48.07
N LYS A 226 49.58 -15.12 47.25
CA LYS A 226 48.98 -15.38 45.92
C LYS A 226 47.73 -16.25 45.98
N ARG A 227 47.59 -17.10 47.01
CA ARG A 227 46.37 -17.86 47.30
C ARG A 227 45.28 -16.95 47.84
N GLU A 228 45.58 -16.18 48.90
CA GLU A 228 44.67 -15.17 49.46
C GLU A 228 44.13 -14.23 48.37
N ALA A 229 45.02 -13.69 47.52
CA ALA A 229 44.63 -12.80 46.42
C ALA A 229 43.84 -13.48 45.28
N LEU A 230 43.86 -14.81 45.18
CA LEU A 230 43.01 -15.57 44.25
C LEU A 230 41.64 -15.83 44.87
N ASP A 231 41.58 -16.25 46.13
CA ASP A 231 40.32 -16.50 46.85
C ASP A 231 39.51 -15.21 46.99
N ASP A 232 40.18 -14.09 47.28
CA ASP A 232 39.62 -12.73 47.32
C ASP A 232 39.05 -12.28 45.96
N ILE A 233 39.55 -12.80 44.83
CA ILE A 233 38.97 -12.60 43.49
C ILE A 233 37.80 -13.56 43.23
N ASP A 234 37.90 -14.81 43.69
CA ASP A 234 36.88 -15.84 43.46
C ASP A 234 35.59 -15.57 44.25
N GLU A 235 35.69 -14.98 45.46
CA GLU A 235 34.55 -14.41 46.19
C GLU A 235 33.88 -13.28 45.39
N LYS A 236 34.67 -12.30 44.92
CA LYS A 236 34.15 -11.18 44.10
C LYS A 236 33.49 -11.68 42.81
N ILE A 237 33.96 -12.78 42.24
CA ILE A 237 33.33 -13.47 41.11
C ILE A 237 32.03 -14.16 41.51
N ALA A 238 31.95 -14.82 42.67
CA ALA A 238 30.72 -15.42 43.18
C ALA A 238 29.63 -14.36 43.38
N ASP A 239 29.99 -13.25 44.02
CA ASP A 239 29.11 -12.13 44.31
C ASP A 239 28.62 -11.43 43.02
N MET A 240 29.53 -11.24 42.03
CA MET A 240 29.17 -10.71 40.72
C MET A 240 28.32 -11.69 39.87
N LYS A 241 28.45 -13.02 40.04
CA LYS A 241 27.52 -14.00 39.43
C LYS A 241 26.10 -13.86 39.99
N VAL A 242 25.93 -13.55 41.28
CA VAL A 242 24.61 -13.30 41.90
C VAL A 242 24.00 -12.01 41.33
N LYS A 243 24.79 -10.93 41.29
CA LYS A 243 24.39 -9.65 40.68
C LYS A 243 24.00 -9.82 39.20
N HIS A 244 24.75 -10.63 38.44
CA HIS A 244 24.44 -10.95 37.04
C HIS A 244 23.11 -11.70 36.88
N LYS A 245 22.84 -12.73 37.69
CA LYS A 245 21.55 -13.45 37.67
C LYS A 245 20.37 -12.52 37.96
N SER A 246 20.52 -11.60 38.90
CA SER A 246 19.50 -10.59 39.22
C SER A 246 19.26 -9.62 38.04
N ALA A 247 20.33 -9.04 37.50
CA ALA A 247 20.26 -8.16 36.34
C ALA A 247 19.63 -8.86 35.11
N GLN A 248 19.94 -10.14 34.88
CA GLN A 248 19.37 -10.92 33.78
C GLN A 248 17.86 -11.14 33.96
N LYS A 249 17.37 -11.36 35.18
CA LYS A 249 15.92 -11.48 35.47
C LYS A 249 15.19 -10.16 35.20
N VAL A 250 15.77 -9.03 35.60
CA VAL A 250 15.21 -7.68 35.33
C VAL A 250 15.22 -7.37 33.83
N TYR A 251 16.34 -7.65 33.14
CA TYR A 251 16.45 -7.48 31.71
C TYR A 251 15.42 -8.31 30.94
N ARG A 252 15.30 -9.62 31.23
CA ARG A 252 14.31 -10.49 30.56
C ARG A 252 12.90 -9.95 30.69
N LYS A 253 12.46 -9.54 31.90
CA LYS A 253 11.12 -8.93 32.09
C LYS A 253 10.92 -7.68 31.23
N ARG A 254 11.91 -6.76 31.19
CA ARG A 254 11.84 -5.54 30.37
C ARG A 254 11.88 -5.84 28.87
N ALA A 255 12.73 -6.76 28.43
CA ALA A 255 12.89 -7.13 27.03
C ALA A 255 11.66 -7.85 26.48
N THR A 256 10.99 -8.72 27.25
CA THR A 256 9.71 -9.32 26.88
C THR A 256 8.60 -8.26 26.76
N GLU A 257 8.60 -7.25 27.63
CA GLU A 257 7.60 -6.18 27.56
C GLU A 257 7.78 -5.29 26.32
N ILE A 258 9.02 -4.87 26.01
CA ILE A 258 9.32 -4.14 24.77
C ILE A 258 9.04 -5.03 23.54
N PHE A 259 9.34 -6.33 23.60
CA PHE A 259 9.04 -7.27 22.53
C PHE A 259 7.54 -7.34 22.22
N ARG A 260 6.66 -7.43 23.24
CA ARG A 260 5.19 -7.39 23.03
C ARG A 260 4.72 -6.13 22.33
N GLN A 261 5.35 -4.99 22.61
CA GLN A 261 5.05 -3.73 21.93
C GLN A 261 5.53 -3.76 20.46
N CYS A 262 6.62 -4.48 20.15
CA CYS A 262 7.02 -4.76 18.76
C CYS A 262 6.13 -5.82 18.07
N GLU A 263 5.51 -6.75 18.81
CA GLU A 263 4.52 -7.71 18.28
C GLU A 263 3.21 -7.00 17.92
N SER A 264 2.64 -6.19 18.82
CA SER A 264 1.38 -5.46 18.56
C SER A 264 1.46 -4.50 17.36
N VAL A 265 2.64 -3.92 17.10
CA VAL A 265 2.90 -3.10 15.91
C VAL A 265 3.07 -3.94 14.63
N GLU A 266 3.52 -5.19 14.76
CA GLU A 266 3.58 -6.12 13.63
C GLU A 266 2.19 -6.72 13.33
N GLU A 267 1.38 -6.98 14.35
CA GLU A 267 -0.04 -7.37 14.25
C GLU A 267 -0.83 -6.28 13.50
N GLU A 268 -0.75 -5.01 13.94
CA GLU A 268 -1.27 -3.83 13.22
C GLU A 268 -0.83 -3.79 11.75
N ARG A 269 0.43 -4.13 11.46
CA ARG A 269 0.96 -4.13 10.08
C ARG A 269 0.41 -5.29 9.24
N LEU A 270 0.31 -6.48 9.82
CA LEU A 270 -0.14 -7.70 9.12
C LEU A 270 -1.64 -7.67 8.83
N ASP A 271 -2.47 -7.18 9.75
CA ASP A 271 -3.90 -7.03 9.52
C ASP A 271 -4.19 -5.96 8.47
N HIS A 272 -3.51 -4.81 8.50
CA HIS A 272 -3.63 -3.81 7.44
C HIS A 272 -3.19 -4.34 6.06
N ILE A 273 -2.17 -5.23 5.99
CA ILE A 273 -1.79 -5.92 4.74
C ILE A 273 -2.89 -6.88 4.29
N ARG A 274 -3.44 -7.69 5.22
CA ARG A 274 -4.54 -8.62 4.93
C ARG A 274 -5.75 -7.89 4.36
N GLU A 275 -6.16 -6.78 4.96
CA GLU A 275 -7.26 -5.95 4.46
C GLU A 275 -6.92 -5.36 3.08
N THR A 276 -5.72 -4.80 2.91
CA THR A 276 -5.30 -4.21 1.62
C THR A 276 -5.28 -5.23 0.49
N LEU A 277 -4.89 -6.48 0.76
CA LEU A 277 -4.95 -7.58 -0.22
C LEU A 277 -6.39 -7.92 -0.61
N LEU A 278 -7.34 -7.88 0.32
CA LEU A 278 -8.76 -8.13 0.04
C LEU A 278 -9.39 -6.96 -0.75
N ASP A 279 -9.16 -5.72 -0.30
CA ASP A 279 -9.53 -4.49 -1.01
C ASP A 279 -8.98 -4.51 -2.45
N PHE A 280 -7.71 -4.88 -2.63
CA PHE A 280 -7.07 -4.90 -3.94
C PHE A 280 -7.67 -5.99 -4.84
N LEU A 281 -7.92 -7.20 -4.31
CA LEU A 281 -8.60 -8.28 -5.05
C LEU A 281 -10.01 -7.89 -5.50
N GLU A 282 -10.79 -7.19 -4.67
CA GLU A 282 -12.11 -6.65 -5.05
C GLU A 282 -11.99 -5.54 -6.12
N THR A 283 -10.91 -4.76 -6.11
CA THR A 283 -10.62 -3.83 -7.21
C THR A 283 -10.12 -4.52 -8.49
N MET A 284 -9.42 -5.65 -8.39
CA MET A 284 -9.00 -6.42 -9.57
C MET A 284 -10.15 -7.17 -10.25
N ASP A 285 -11.20 -7.56 -9.51
CA ASP A 285 -12.32 -8.30 -10.09
C ASP A 285 -13.14 -7.42 -11.05
N THR A 286 -13.07 -7.75 -12.34
CA THR A 286 -13.82 -7.08 -13.40
C THR A 286 -15.26 -7.58 -13.53
N SER A 287 -15.67 -8.62 -12.78
CA SER A 287 -17.05 -9.17 -12.81
C SER A 287 -18.10 -8.11 -12.47
N LYS A 288 -17.78 -7.17 -11.57
CA LYS A 288 -18.61 -6.00 -11.21
C LYS A 288 -18.98 -5.10 -12.41
N TYR A 289 -18.22 -5.16 -13.50
CA TYR A 289 -18.52 -4.45 -14.75
C TYR A 289 -19.19 -5.31 -15.81
N ALA A 290 -19.35 -6.62 -15.61
CA ALA A 290 -19.91 -7.54 -16.62
C ALA A 290 -21.27 -7.06 -17.17
N ARG A 291 -22.16 -6.57 -16.30
CA ARG A 291 -23.44 -5.97 -16.72
C ARG A 291 -23.27 -4.71 -17.58
N LYS A 292 -22.30 -3.84 -17.27
CA LYS A 292 -22.02 -2.64 -18.08
C LYS A 292 -21.46 -3.02 -19.45
N VAL A 293 -20.61 -4.04 -19.51
CA VAL A 293 -20.08 -4.60 -20.76
C VAL A 293 -21.21 -5.22 -21.60
N GLU A 294 -22.08 -6.03 -20.99
CA GLU A 294 -23.28 -6.59 -21.63
C GLU A 294 -24.21 -5.50 -22.17
N GLN A 295 -24.41 -4.40 -21.43
CA GLN A 295 -25.18 -3.24 -21.87
C GLN A 295 -24.53 -2.57 -23.09
N ILE A 296 -23.22 -2.30 -23.09
CA ILE A 296 -22.51 -1.72 -24.25
C ILE A 296 -22.75 -2.55 -25.53
N PHE A 297 -22.60 -3.87 -25.45
CA PHE A 297 -22.83 -4.75 -26.60
C PHE A 297 -24.31 -4.86 -27.00
N THR A 298 -25.23 -4.88 -26.03
CA THR A 298 -26.67 -4.94 -26.27
C THR A 298 -27.18 -3.66 -26.93
N ASP A 299 -26.85 -2.49 -26.37
CA ASP A 299 -27.30 -1.19 -26.86
C ASP A 299 -26.80 -0.94 -28.30
N ILE A 300 -25.54 -1.29 -28.59
CA ILE A 300 -24.97 -1.15 -29.95
C ILE A 300 -25.55 -2.19 -30.91
N LYS A 301 -25.80 -3.43 -30.49
CA LYS A 301 -26.50 -4.43 -31.31
C LYS A 301 -27.91 -3.95 -31.67
N ASP A 302 -28.67 -3.45 -30.69
CA ASP A 302 -30.00 -2.90 -30.90
C ASP A 302 -29.97 -1.67 -31.81
N LYS A 303 -29.00 -0.78 -31.62
CA LYS A 303 -28.81 0.40 -32.47
C LYS A 303 -28.50 0.02 -33.92
N VAL A 304 -27.56 -0.89 -34.15
CA VAL A 304 -27.24 -1.38 -35.50
C VAL A 304 -28.47 -2.06 -36.13
N THR A 305 -29.22 -2.86 -35.37
CA THR A 305 -30.41 -3.56 -35.88
C THR A 305 -31.57 -2.62 -36.24
N LYS A 306 -31.68 -1.46 -35.58
CA LYS A 306 -32.78 -0.49 -35.76
C LYS A 306 -32.43 0.68 -36.68
N GLU A 307 -31.19 1.15 -36.67
CA GLU A 307 -30.75 2.34 -37.43
C GLU A 307 -30.05 1.99 -38.77
N GLN A 308 -29.49 0.79 -38.95
CA GLN A 308 -28.84 0.41 -40.20
C GLN A 308 -29.87 -0.02 -41.24
N ASN A 309 -29.93 0.68 -42.37
CA ASN A 309 -30.86 0.36 -43.44
C ASN A 309 -30.21 0.49 -44.82
N SER A 310 -30.02 -0.65 -45.48
CA SER A 310 -29.49 -0.73 -46.85
C SER A 310 -30.43 -0.11 -47.90
N PHE A 311 -31.73 0.05 -47.62
CA PHE A 311 -32.66 0.77 -48.50
C PHE A 311 -32.37 2.28 -48.43
N ASP A 312 -32.34 2.86 -47.23
CA ASP A 312 -32.12 4.30 -47.04
C ASP A 312 -30.77 4.74 -47.60
N ASP A 313 -29.72 3.94 -47.38
CA ASP A 313 -28.39 4.20 -47.95
C ASP A 313 -28.40 4.26 -49.49
N ARG A 314 -29.16 3.37 -50.15
CA ARG A 314 -29.31 3.36 -51.62
C ARG A 314 -30.17 4.53 -52.13
N VAL A 315 -31.23 4.89 -51.41
CA VAL A 315 -32.09 6.03 -51.75
C VAL A 315 -31.33 7.35 -51.57
N PHE A 316 -30.58 7.48 -50.49
CA PHE A 316 -29.67 8.61 -50.25
C PHE A 316 -28.65 8.74 -51.38
N TRP A 317 -27.97 7.65 -51.77
CA TRP A 317 -27.01 7.68 -52.87
C TRP A 317 -27.66 8.12 -54.20
N ALA A 318 -28.78 7.50 -54.59
CA ALA A 318 -29.48 7.82 -55.83
C ALA A 318 -29.87 9.30 -55.88
N LYS A 319 -30.35 9.85 -54.76
CA LYS A 319 -30.69 11.27 -54.60
C LYS A 319 -29.46 12.19 -54.64
N SER A 320 -28.38 11.84 -53.94
CA SER A 320 -27.15 12.64 -53.87
C SER A 320 -26.43 12.78 -55.22
N TYR A 321 -26.60 11.83 -56.14
CA TYR A 321 -26.00 11.87 -57.49
C TYR A 321 -27.03 12.19 -58.59
N GLY A 322 -28.25 12.61 -58.25
CA GLY A 322 -29.29 13.00 -59.21
C GLY A 322 -29.84 11.86 -60.07
N ILE A 323 -29.60 10.60 -59.69
CA ILE A 323 -30.05 9.41 -60.43
C ILE A 323 -31.49 9.05 -60.01
N GLU A 324 -32.40 10.02 -60.11
CA GLU A 324 -33.85 9.80 -59.96
C GLU A 324 -34.43 9.13 -61.21
N ASN A 325 -33.96 7.91 -61.48
CA ASN A 325 -34.47 7.05 -62.53
C ASN A 325 -35.43 6.00 -61.95
N LYS A 326 -36.25 5.35 -62.79
CA LYS A 326 -37.54 4.70 -62.46
C LYS A 326 -37.60 3.83 -61.19
N LEU A 327 -36.47 3.26 -60.72
CA LEU A 327 -36.38 2.61 -59.41
C LEU A 327 -36.87 3.51 -58.26
N THR A 328 -36.49 4.79 -58.18
CA THR A 328 -36.89 5.64 -57.03
C THR A 328 -38.40 5.85 -56.95
N LYS A 329 -39.12 5.80 -58.08
CA LYS A 329 -40.59 5.80 -58.10
C LYS A 329 -41.18 4.43 -57.76
N SER A 330 -40.63 3.34 -58.31
CA SER A 330 -41.07 1.97 -57.99
C SER A 330 -40.90 1.61 -56.51
N LEU A 331 -39.78 1.99 -55.89
CA LEU A 331 -39.50 1.70 -54.47
C LEU A 331 -40.21 2.67 -53.50
N THR A 332 -40.81 3.76 -53.97
CA THR A 332 -41.66 4.64 -53.14
C THR A 332 -43.15 4.27 -53.24
N LEU A 333 -43.65 3.90 -54.43
CA LEU A 333 -45.02 3.39 -54.57
C LEU A 333 -45.26 2.10 -53.77
N ALA A 334 -44.24 1.26 -53.58
CA ALA A 334 -44.35 0.06 -52.75
C ALA A 334 -44.61 0.33 -51.24
N SER A 335 -44.50 1.59 -50.78
CA SER A 335 -44.89 2.01 -49.43
C SER A 335 -46.29 2.63 -49.37
N ASN A 336 -46.87 3.01 -50.51
CA ASN A 336 -48.15 3.70 -50.65
C ASN A 336 -49.00 3.01 -51.71
N GLY A 337 -49.33 1.74 -51.48
CA GLY A 337 -50.48 1.12 -52.13
C GLY A 337 -51.75 1.58 -51.41
N ASP A 338 -52.54 2.43 -52.07
CA ASP A 338 -53.86 2.05 -52.55
C ASP A 338 -54.47 3.16 -53.44
N ASP A 339 -55.24 2.71 -54.43
CA ASP A 339 -56.26 3.41 -55.23
C ASP A 339 -55.93 4.73 -55.97
N ALA A 340 -55.64 4.56 -57.27
CA ALA A 340 -56.28 5.34 -58.32
C ALA A 340 -57.78 4.94 -58.43
N GLU A 341 -58.69 5.59 -59.17
CA GLU A 341 -58.50 6.40 -60.38
C GLU A 341 -59.70 7.34 -60.62
N ASN A 342 -59.46 8.42 -61.38
CA ASN A 342 -60.38 9.14 -62.28
C ASN A 342 -61.92 9.08 -62.06
N ASP A 343 -62.56 10.24 -61.78
CA ASP A 343 -63.33 10.94 -62.84
C ASP A 343 -63.66 12.41 -62.51
N SER A 344 -64.03 13.19 -63.53
CA SER A 344 -64.25 14.65 -63.39
C SER A 344 -65.65 15.12 -63.83
N ILE A 345 -66.48 15.54 -62.87
CA ILE A 345 -67.75 16.27 -63.13
C ILE A 345 -67.88 17.43 -62.14
N ILE A 346 -68.05 18.64 -62.65
CA ILE A 346 -68.41 19.84 -61.86
C ILE A 346 -69.80 20.31 -62.31
N ILE A 347 -70.81 20.15 -61.45
CA ILE A 347 -72.04 20.96 -61.47
C ILE A 347 -72.39 21.32 -60.03
N GLU A 348 -72.61 22.60 -59.75
CA GLU A 348 -72.98 23.09 -58.42
C GLU A 348 -74.47 22.87 -58.10
N SER A 349 -74.81 22.75 -56.82
CA SER A 349 -76.10 23.25 -56.32
C SER A 349 -76.04 23.55 -54.82
N ARG A 350 -75.87 24.82 -54.46
CA ARG A 350 -76.10 25.31 -53.08
C ARG A 350 -77.60 25.51 -52.86
N THR A 351 -78.15 25.08 -51.72
CA THR A 351 -79.23 25.83 -51.04
C THR A 351 -79.32 25.50 -49.55
N ASN A 352 -79.60 26.53 -48.74
CA ASN A 352 -79.56 26.46 -47.28
C ASN A 352 -80.82 25.87 -46.64
N LYS A 353 -80.69 25.28 -45.44
CA LYS A 353 -81.58 25.68 -44.32
C LYS A 353 -80.98 25.41 -42.92
N LYS A 354 -81.03 26.43 -42.05
CA LYS A 354 -80.78 26.33 -40.60
C LYS A 354 -82.03 25.83 -39.85
N LYS A 355 -81.83 25.11 -38.74
CA LYS A 355 -82.58 25.08 -37.45
C LYS A 355 -81.81 24.14 -36.50
N ILE A 356 -81.73 24.31 -35.18
CA ILE A 356 -82.07 25.41 -34.26
C ILE A 356 -81.13 25.30 -33.02
N ASP A 357 -81.03 26.36 -32.22
CA ASP A 357 -80.06 26.51 -31.11
C ASP A 357 -80.45 25.82 -29.77
N HIS A 358 -79.58 26.03 -28.76
CA HIS A 358 -79.71 25.98 -27.28
C HIS A 358 -81.14 25.99 -26.65
N GLU A 359 -81.37 25.62 -25.38
CA GLU A 359 -80.64 25.84 -24.09
C GLU A 359 -81.16 24.77 -23.05
N THR A 360 -80.70 24.52 -21.82
CA THR A 360 -80.56 25.37 -20.60
C THR A 360 -79.82 24.66 -19.43
N GLU A 361 -79.14 25.46 -18.58
CA GLU A 361 -79.11 25.47 -17.09
C GLU A 361 -79.03 24.21 -16.17
N LYS A 362 -78.70 24.28 -14.86
CA LYS A 362 -77.73 25.03 -13.99
C LYS A 362 -77.91 24.50 -12.53
N LYS A 363 -76.81 24.40 -11.76
CA LYS A 363 -76.77 24.54 -10.26
C LYS A 363 -77.61 23.54 -9.42
N ASP A 364 -77.55 23.47 -8.09
CA ASP A 364 -76.61 23.94 -7.03
C ASP A 364 -76.58 22.79 -5.97
N ARG A 365 -75.42 22.28 -5.52
CA ARG A 365 -74.68 22.72 -4.29
C ARG A 365 -75.44 22.58 -2.96
N ARG A 366 -74.95 21.70 -2.05
CA ARG A 366 -74.95 21.76 -0.54
C ARG A 366 -74.47 20.40 0.02
N GLN A 367 -74.01 20.21 1.28
CA GLN A 367 -73.19 21.01 2.24
C GLN A 367 -73.00 20.19 3.55
N SER A 368 -71.77 19.85 3.97
CA SER A 368 -71.35 19.59 5.38
C SER A 368 -69.84 19.19 5.42
N ILE A 369 -68.92 19.76 6.22
CA ILE A 369 -68.82 19.94 7.70
C ILE A 369 -68.40 18.61 8.37
N VAL A 370 -67.32 18.45 9.17
CA VAL A 370 -66.29 19.36 9.81
C VAL A 370 -65.05 18.47 10.21
N GLU A 371 -63.75 18.81 10.11
CA GLU A 371 -62.86 19.70 10.94
C GLU A 371 -62.61 19.16 12.39
N ARG A 372 -61.43 19.06 13.05
CA ARG A 372 -60.01 19.58 13.05
C ARG A 372 -58.97 18.40 13.12
N VAL A 373 -57.61 18.43 13.08
CA VAL A 373 -56.43 19.26 13.56
C VAL A 373 -55.85 18.81 14.93
N ALA A 374 -54.58 19.20 15.23
CA ALA A 374 -53.65 18.78 16.30
C ALA A 374 -52.83 17.52 15.94
N ASP A 375 -51.52 17.55 15.64
CA ASP A 375 -50.36 18.39 16.01
C ASP A 375 -49.72 18.04 17.37
N ASP A 376 -48.38 18.04 17.41
CA ASP A 376 -47.55 18.63 18.47
C ASP A 376 -46.09 18.78 17.96
N GLU A 377 -45.61 20.03 17.86
CA GLU A 377 -44.19 20.39 17.83
C GLU A 377 -43.69 20.66 19.26
N GLU A 378 -42.37 20.71 19.48
CA GLU A 378 -41.61 21.60 20.40
C GLU A 378 -40.30 20.91 20.89
N ALA A 379 -39.19 21.59 21.19
CA ALA A 379 -38.74 22.93 20.79
C ALA A 379 -37.22 23.14 21.04
N SER A 380 -36.72 24.23 20.44
CA SER A 380 -35.68 25.22 20.85
C SER A 380 -35.01 25.14 22.26
N ALA A 381 -33.92 25.86 22.59
CA ALA A 381 -32.79 26.47 21.87
C ALA A 381 -31.78 27.13 22.86
N ALA A 382 -30.51 27.32 22.47
CA ALA A 382 -29.55 28.35 22.94
C ALA A 382 -28.26 28.20 22.11
N ILE A 383 -27.72 29.16 21.37
CA ILE A 383 -27.23 30.51 21.72
C ILE A 383 -26.07 30.50 22.72
N ASN A 384 -24.85 30.68 22.21
CA ASN A 384 -23.90 31.65 22.77
C ASN A 384 -22.83 32.05 21.75
N SER A 385 -22.48 33.34 21.71
CA SER A 385 -21.55 33.91 20.73
C SER A 385 -20.52 34.80 21.41
N THR A 386 -19.22 34.47 21.30
CA THR A 386 -18.15 35.39 21.71
C THR A 386 -16.90 35.25 20.87
N THR A 387 -16.68 36.21 19.97
CA THR A 387 -15.33 36.70 19.66
C THR A 387 -15.15 38.05 20.36
N PRO A 388 -13.90 38.44 20.67
CA PRO A 388 -13.37 39.56 19.92
C PRO A 388 -11.91 39.36 19.47
N ALA A 389 -11.53 40.11 18.44
CA ALA A 389 -10.21 40.04 17.83
C ALA A 389 -9.07 40.60 18.72
N LYS A 390 -7.83 40.24 18.37
CA LYS A 390 -6.69 41.17 18.52
C LYS A 390 -5.67 41.03 17.40
N THR A 391 -5.68 42.04 16.53
CA THR A 391 -4.79 42.25 15.40
C THR A 391 -3.33 42.41 15.84
N LYS A 392 -2.38 41.87 15.07
CA LYS A 392 -1.04 42.49 14.97
C LYS A 392 -0.40 42.31 13.61
N VAL A 393 -0.25 43.43 12.91
CA VAL A 393 0.43 43.57 11.61
C VAL A 393 1.89 43.98 11.84
N LYS A 394 2.71 43.83 10.79
CA LYS A 394 4.17 44.07 10.68
C LYS A 394 5.01 42.82 11.02
N ARG A 395 6.13 42.57 10.34
CA ARG A 395 6.90 43.47 9.45
C ARG A 395 7.55 42.72 8.28
N THR A 396 7.42 43.25 7.06
CA THR A 396 8.29 42.92 5.93
C THR A 396 9.73 43.38 6.19
N LYS A 397 10.71 42.57 5.77
CA LYS A 397 12.08 43.02 5.48
C LYS A 397 12.66 42.21 4.31
N SER A 398 12.74 42.84 3.15
CA SER A 398 13.54 42.40 2.01
C SER A 398 14.95 42.98 2.12
N ILE A 399 15.97 42.13 2.01
CA ILE A 399 17.39 42.49 1.78
C ILE A 399 17.89 41.39 0.81
N THR A 400 17.76 41.56 -0.50
CA THR A 400 18.70 42.24 -1.43
C THR A 400 20.09 41.59 -1.50
N ASN A 401 20.43 41.14 -2.71
CA ASN A 401 21.67 40.47 -3.12
C ASN A 401 22.96 41.16 -2.65
N THR A 402 24.01 40.35 -2.51
CA THR A 402 25.37 40.74 -2.93
C THR A 402 26.06 39.56 -3.62
N ASP A 403 26.22 39.63 -4.94
CA ASP A 403 27.18 38.81 -5.67
C ASP A 403 28.61 39.14 -5.24
N LYS A 404 29.50 38.13 -5.22
CA LYS A 404 30.93 38.37 -5.45
C LYS A 404 31.64 37.15 -6.04
N LYS A 405 31.80 37.21 -7.35
CA LYS A 405 32.65 36.36 -8.20
C LYS A 405 34.12 36.75 -8.03
N THR A 406 35.06 35.80 -8.19
CA THR A 406 36.39 35.92 -8.89
C THR A 406 37.39 34.84 -8.42
N ILE A 407 37.79 33.93 -9.32
CA ILE A 407 39.16 33.55 -9.79
C ILE A 407 40.30 33.63 -8.71
N THR A 408 41.18 32.64 -8.49
CA THR A 408 42.14 32.02 -9.45
C THR A 408 42.60 30.59 -9.06
N GLU A 409 43.09 29.84 -10.06
CA GLU A 409 43.88 28.58 -9.94
C GLU A 409 45.40 28.89 -9.77
N PRO A 410 46.36 27.95 -10.02
CA PRO A 410 46.52 26.56 -9.56
C PRO A 410 47.86 26.34 -8.83
N SER A 411 48.12 25.13 -8.31
CA SER A 411 49.51 24.63 -8.18
C SER A 411 49.61 23.10 -8.27
N THR A 412 50.63 22.62 -9.00
CA THR A 412 50.92 21.20 -9.25
C THR A 412 52.32 20.87 -8.72
N ILE A 413 52.45 19.88 -7.83
CA ILE A 413 53.74 19.25 -7.47
C ILE A 413 53.56 17.74 -7.37
N ASN A 414 54.54 17.00 -7.92
CA ASN A 414 54.60 15.53 -7.93
C ASN A 414 55.20 14.97 -6.63
N ASN A 415 55.01 13.66 -6.38
CA ASN A 415 56.07 12.68 -6.07
C ASN A 415 55.45 11.30 -5.70
N THR A 416 55.78 10.22 -6.41
CA THR A 416 56.81 9.20 -6.06
C THR A 416 56.26 8.16 -5.05
N VAL A 417 55.87 6.93 -5.41
CA VAL A 417 56.55 5.78 -6.09
C VAL A 417 57.23 4.79 -5.12
N LEU A 418 56.82 3.52 -5.24
CA LEU A 418 57.42 2.24 -4.79
C LEU A 418 57.70 1.93 -3.30
N ASN A 419 57.01 0.89 -2.80
CA ASN A 419 57.53 -0.40 -2.24
C ASN A 419 56.41 -1.02 -1.36
N GLN A 420 56.01 -2.29 -1.44
CA GLN A 420 56.72 -3.58 -1.51
C GLN A 420 57.66 -3.87 -0.32
N VAL A 421 57.05 -4.42 0.73
CA VAL A 421 57.47 -5.66 1.43
C VAL A 421 56.22 -6.52 1.57
#